data_AF-X1VX47-F1
#
_entry.id   AF-X1VX47-F1
#
_cell.length_a   1.000
_cell.length_b   1.000
_cell.length_c   1.000
_cell.angle_alpha   90.00
_cell.angle_beta   90.00
_cell.angle_gamma   90.00
#
_symmetry.space_group_name_H-M   'P 1'
#
loop_
_entity.id
_entity.type
_entity.pdbx_description
1 polymer ?
#
loop_
_entity_poly.entity_id
_entity_poly.type
_entity_poly.pdbx_seq_one_letter_code
_entity_poly.pdbx_strand_id
1 'polypeptide(L)' 'MMASYEKLHNLIHLANRAKANNNYTLAEKLMKQLFIEALKSKDATLIKHVAEALFEHRRLHIAHVFKILKRIDP' A
#
# COMPACT_ATOMS: atom_id res chain seq x y z
N MET A 1 18.95 -3.34 15.58
CA MET A 1 18.06 -3.22 14.40
C MET A 1 16.60 -3.53 14.77
N MET A 2 15.99 -2.78 15.69
CA MET A 2 14.54 -2.91 16.03
C MET A 2 13.70 -1.81 15.36
N ALA A 3 14.29 -0.62 15.19
CA ALA A 3 13.60 0.55 14.62
C ALA A 3 13.14 0.38 13.15
N SER A 4 13.81 -0.47 12.35
CA SER A 4 13.41 -0.68 10.95
C SER A 4 12.16 -1.55 10.83
N TYR A 5 12.08 -2.64 11.61
CA TYR A 5 10.93 -3.54 11.60
C TYR A 5 9.68 -2.90 12.17
N GLU A 6 9.82 -2.14 13.27
CA GLU A 6 8.71 -1.38 13.85
C GLU A 6 8.17 -0.34 12.86
N LYS A 7 9.06 0.35 12.13
CA LYS A 7 8.66 1.30 11.08
C LYS A 7 7.91 0.63 9.93
N LEU A 8 8.37 -0.52 9.46
CA LEU A 8 7.67 -1.29 8.42
C LEU A 8 6.28 -1.72 8.90
N HIS A 9 6.18 -2.23 10.14
CA HIS A 9 4.93 -2.65 10.73
C HIS A 9 3.93 -1.48 10.88
N ASN A 10 4.41 -0.33 11.34
CA ASN A 10 3.60 0.88 11.46
C ASN A 10 3.10 1.37 10.09
N LEU A 11 3.94 1.32 9.05
CA LEU A 11 3.52 1.67 7.68
C LEU A 11 2.44 0.73 7.14
N ILE A 12 2.57 -0.58 7.39
CA ILE A 12 1.54 -1.58 7.04
C ILE A 12 0.23 -1.27 7.76
N HIS A 13 0.29 -1.03 9.08
CA HIS A 13 -0.88 -0.74 9.89
C HIS A 13 -1.62 0.53 9.41
N LEU A 14 -0.87 1.61 9.16
CA LEU A 14 -1.44 2.87 8.66
C LEU A 14 -2.03 2.71 7.26
N ALA A 15 -1.38 1.97 6.36
CA ALA A 15 -1.89 1.73 5.02
C ALA A 15 -3.23 0.96 5.06
N ASN A 16 -3.33 -0.06 5.91
CA ASN A 16 -4.56 -0.81 6.13
C ASN A 16 -5.68 0.07 6.70
N ARG A 17 -5.38 0.92 7.67
CA ARG A 17 -6.35 1.87 8.23
C ARG A 17 -6.83 2.89 7.20
N ALA A 18 -5.94 3.39 6.34
CA ALA A 18 -6.30 4.28 5.25
C ALA A 18 -7.22 3.59 4.23
N LYS A 19 -6.96 2.32 3.88
CA LYS A 19 -7.84 1.51 3.02
C LYS A 19 -9.22 1.30 3.64
N ALA A 20 -9.29 0.96 4.93
CA ALA A 20 -10.55 0.77 5.64
C ALA A 20 -11.42 2.04 5.64
N ASN A 21 -10.79 3.20 5.66
CA ASN A 21 -11.45 4.51 5.58
C ASN A 21 -11.70 4.99 4.13
N ASN A 22 -11.55 4.13 3.12
CA ASN A 22 -11.65 4.47 1.70
C ASN A 22 -10.70 5.59 1.22
N ASN A 23 -9.65 5.89 1.98
CA ASN A 23 -8.63 6.87 1.60
C ASN A 23 -7.50 6.18 0.81
N TYR A 24 -7.82 5.76 -0.41
CA TYR A 24 -6.92 5.00 -1.27
C TYR A 24 -5.67 5.80 -1.68
N THR A 25 -5.78 7.12 -1.81
CA THR A 25 -4.65 8.02 -2.08
C THR A 25 -3.64 8.02 -0.93
N LEU A 26 -4.10 8.11 0.32
CA LEU A 26 -3.22 8.02 1.49
C LEU A 26 -2.61 6.62 1.62
N ALA A 27 -3.42 5.58 1.40
CA ALA A 27 -2.94 4.21 1.41
C ALA A 27 -1.82 3.98 0.39
N GLU A 28 -1.94 4.51 -0.85
CA GLU A 28 -0.88 4.38 -1.86
C GLU A 28 0.39 5.13 -1.45
N LYS A 29 0.28 6.32 -0.85
CA LYS A 29 1.45 7.05 -0.33
C LYS A 29 2.19 6.24 0.74
N LEU A 30 1.46 5.63 1.67
CA LEU A 30 2.03 4.80 2.73
C LEU A 30 2.68 3.53 2.18
N MET A 31 2.07 2.88 1.18
CA MET A 31 2.64 1.71 0.50
C MET A 31 3.92 2.04 -0.28
N LYS A 32 3.98 3.22 -0.91
CA LYS A 32 5.23 3.72 -1.55
C LYS A 32 6.33 3.95 -0.52
N GLN A 33 5.99 4.52 0.64
CA GLN A 33 6.95 4.71 1.73
C GLN A 33 7.43 3.37 2.30
N LEU A 34 6.53 2.39 2.44
CA LEU A 34 6.88 1.02 2.82
C LEU A 34 7.88 0.41 1.84
N PHE A 35 7.68 0.60 0.53
CA PHE A 35 8.61 0.14 -0.50
C PHE A 35 9.99 0.78 -0.37
N ILE A 36 10.06 2.10 -0.14
CA ILE A 36 11.34 2.80 0.07
C ILE A 36 12.07 2.27 1.32
N GLU A 37 11.36 2.00 2.41
CA GLU A 37 11.96 1.42 3.61
C GLU A 37 12.39 -0.04 3.40
N ALA A 38 11.63 -0.82 2.63
CA ALA A 38 12.01 -2.17 2.24
C ALA A 38 13.32 -2.17 1.41
N LEU A 39 13.50 -1.23 0.48
CA LEU A 39 14.74 -1.10 -0.28
C LEU A 39 15.97 -0.87 0.62
N LYS A 40 15.82 -0.13 1.72
CA LYS A 40 16.92 0.11 2.68
C LYS A 40 17.35 -1.14 3.43
N SER A 41 16.44 -2.12 3.59
CA SER A 41 16.76 -3.39 4.26
C SER A 41 17.72 -4.27 3.45
N LYS A 42 17.81 -4.05 2.12
CA LYS A 42 18.52 -4.90 1.16
C LYS A 42 18.05 -6.37 1.15
N ASP A 43 16.89 -6.67 1.74
CA ASP A 43 16.26 -7.99 1.69
C ASP A 43 15.41 -8.12 0.42
N ALA A 44 15.90 -8.90 -0.54
CA ALA A 44 15.24 -9.12 -1.83
C ALA A 44 13.84 -9.73 -1.68
N THR A 45 13.62 -10.59 -0.68
CA THR A 45 12.33 -11.23 -0.41
C THR A 45 11.34 -10.20 0.10
N LEU A 46 11.75 -9.36 1.05
CA LEU A 46 10.91 -8.28 1.56
C LEU A 46 10.56 -7.27 0.47
N ILE A 47 11.54 -6.87 -0.35
CA ILE A 47 11.33 -5.94 -1.47
C ILE A 47 10.30 -6.52 -2.45
N LYS A 48 10.41 -7.80 -2.79
CA LYS A 48 9.47 -8.49 -3.68
C LYS A 48 8.05 -8.46 -3.12
N HIS A 49 7.86 -8.85 -1.86
CA HIS A 49 6.53 -8.87 -1.24
C HIS A 49 5.89 -7.48 -1.15
N VAL A 50 6.68 -6.45 -0.81
CA VAL A 50 6.16 -5.08 -0.74
C VAL A 50 5.82 -4.53 -2.14
N ALA A 51 6.61 -4.89 -3.16
CA ALA A 51 6.31 -4.51 -4.55
C ALA A 51 5.00 -5.17 -5.02
N GLU A 52 4.83 -6.48 -4.83
CA GLU A 52 3.60 -7.21 -5.14
C GLU A 52 2.38 -6.58 -4.45
N ALA A 53 2.50 -6.27 -3.15
CA ALA A 53 1.43 -5.62 -2.40
C ALA A 53 1.08 -4.22 -2.94
N LEU A 54 2.05 -3.43 -3.39
CA LEU A 54 1.82 -2.12 -4.01
C LEU A 54 1.09 -2.25 -5.36
N PHE A 55 1.45 -3.23 -6.19
CA PHE A 55 0.77 -3.50 -7.45
C PHE A 55 -0.69 -3.92 -7.23
N GLU A 56 -0.94 -4.85 -6.31
CA GLU A 56 -2.29 -5.28 -5.98
C GLU A 56 -3.14 -4.15 -5.40
N HIS A 57 -2.57 -3.28 -4.55
CA HIS A 57 -3.27 -2.08 -4.06
C HIS A 57 -3.74 -1.18 -5.20
N ARG A 58 -2.87 -0.90 -6.18
CA ARG A 58 -3.22 -0.09 -7.35
C ARG A 58 -4.30 -0.73 -8.19
N ARG A 59 -4.23 -2.04 -8.40
CA ARG A 59 -5.22 -2.80 -9.16
C ARG A 59 -6.60 -2.75 -8.51
N LEU A 60 -6.66 -2.97 -7.19
CA LEU A 60 -7.90 -2.87 -6.42
C LEU A 60 -8.45 -1.45 -6.39
N HIS A 61 -7.58 -0.43 -6.26
CA HIS A 61 -8.00 0.97 -6.31
C HIS A 61 -8.63 1.31 -7.66
N ILE A 62 -8.01 0.92 -8.77
CA ILE A 62 -8.57 1.11 -10.13
C ILE A 62 -9.93 0.42 -10.27
N ALA A 63 -10.04 -0.84 -9.84
CA ALA A 63 -11.30 -1.58 -9.88
C ALA A 63 -12.40 -0.89 -9.05
N HIS A 64 -12.05 -0.34 -7.88
CA HIS A 64 -12.98 0.41 -7.04
C HIS A 64 -13.44 1.71 -7.71
N VAL A 65 -12.53 2.48 -8.29
CA VAL A 65 -12.85 3.70 -9.03
C VAL A 65 -13.77 3.39 -10.21
N PHE A 66 -13.48 2.36 -11.01
CA PHE A 66 -14.35 1.95 -12.11
C PHE A 66 -15.75 1.55 -11.63
N LYS A 67 -15.87 0.84 -10.51
CA LYS A 67 -17.16 0.49 -9.92
C LYS A 67 -17.97 1.73 -9.51
N ILE A 68 -17.29 2.77 -8.99
CA ILE A 68 -17.94 4.05 -8.66
C ILE A 68 -18.39 4.76 -9.94
N LEU A 69 -17.53 4.87 -10.94
CA LEU A 69 -17.85 5.55 -12.22
C LEU A 69 -19.06 4.90 -12.92
N LYS A 70 -19.11 3.56 -12.99
CA LYS A 70 -20.27 2.81 -13.54
C LYS A 70 -21.58 3.00 -12.79
N ARG A 71 -21.56 3.50 -11.54
CA ARG A 71 -22.78 3.83 -10.78
C ARG A 71 -23.28 5.23 -11.08
N ILE A 72 -22.39 6.11 -11.54
CA ILE A 72 -22.70 7.51 -11.82
C ILE A 72 -23.25 7.66 -13.25
N ASP A 73 -22.79 6.83 -14.18
CA ASP A 73 -23.26 6.76 -15.57
C ASP A 73 -23.64 5.30 -15.90
N PRO A 74 -24.90 4.88 -15.65
CA PRO A 74 -25.34 3.50 -15.78
C PRO A 74 -25.50 3.01 -17.23
#